data_AF-W1YDN4-F1
#
_entry.id   AF-W1YDN4-F1
#
_cell.length_a   1.000
_cell.length_b   1.000
_cell.length_c   1.000
_cell.angle_alpha   90.00
_cell.angle_beta   90.00
_cell.angle_gamma   90.00
#
_symmetry.space_group_name_H-M   'P 1'
#
loop_
_entity.id
_entity.type
_entity.pdbx_description
1 polymer ?
#
loop_
_entity_poly.entity_id
_entity_poly.type
_entity_poly.pdbx_seq_one_letter_code
_entity_poly.pdbx_strand_id
1 'polypeptide(L)' 'KDKAHLTQEEKKQVEDKVKAKNPGKEVTVGEDGTATLKDPTTGITHTIPGTDLVNQDFTPVKPDEKVPVKDKAHLT' A
#
# COMPACT_ATOMS: atom_id res chain seq x y z
N LYS A 1 -0.57 1.17 -16.69
CA LYS A 1 -0.80 0.95 -15.24
C LYS A 1 -1.23 2.30 -14.70
N ASP A 2 -2.48 2.46 -14.31
CA ASP A 2 -2.97 3.73 -13.78
C ASP A 2 -2.11 4.14 -12.59
N LYS A 3 -1.29 5.18 -12.79
CA LYS A 3 -0.40 5.75 -11.76
C LYS A 3 -1.20 6.30 -10.58
N ALA A 4 -2.50 6.51 -10.76
CA ALA A 4 -3.38 7.12 -9.78
C ALA A 4 -4.03 6.13 -8.79
N HIS A 5 -3.88 4.81 -8.94
CA HIS A 5 -4.62 3.84 -8.11
C HIS A 5 -3.70 2.84 -7.40
N LEU A 6 -3.66 2.90 -6.07
CA LEU A 6 -3.01 1.89 -5.23
C LEU A 6 -3.78 0.57 -5.27
N THR A 7 -3.05 -0.54 -5.34
CA THR A 7 -3.62 -1.87 -5.11
C THR A 7 -4.08 -2.02 -3.66
N GLN A 8 -5.01 -2.95 -3.39
CA GLN A 8 -5.50 -3.18 -2.03
C GLN A 8 -4.38 -3.55 -1.05
N GLU A 9 -3.38 -4.31 -1.50
CA GLU A 9 -2.23 -4.66 -0.68
C GLU A 9 -1.38 -3.43 -0.33
N GLU A 10 -1.10 -2.57 -1.31
CA GLU A 10 -0.38 -1.32 -1.08
C GLU A 10 -1.15 -0.39 -0.12
N LYS A 11 -2.47 -0.27 -0.27
CA LYS A 11 -3.31 0.51 0.66
C LYS A 11 -3.21 -0.01 2.09
N LYS A 12 -3.28 -1.33 2.27
CA LYS A 12 -3.19 -1.94 3.60
C LYS A 12 -1.83 -1.65 4.25
N GLN A 13 -0.74 -1.73 3.49
CA GLN A 13 0.59 -1.41 4.01
C GLN A 13 0.72 0.05 4.43
N VAL A 14 0.14 0.99 3.66
CA VAL A 14 0.11 2.41 4.02
C VAL A 14 -0.70 2.60 5.30
N GLU A 15 -1.90 2.01 5.38
CA GLU A 15 -2.78 2.10 6.55
C GLU A 15 -2.11 1.58 7.82
N ASP A 16 -1.50 0.39 7.77
CA ASP A 16 -0.82 -0.22 8.91
C ASP A 16 0.34 0.65 9.42
N LYS A 17 1.17 1.18 8.50
CA LYS A 17 2.30 2.06 8.85
C LYS A 17 1.84 3.38 9.46
N VAL A 18 0.79 3.98 8.90
CA VAL A 18 0.24 5.24 9.42
C VAL A 18 -0.41 5.01 10.78
N LYS A 19 -1.16 3.91 10.99
CA LYS A 19 -1.72 3.54 12.31
C LYS A 19 -0.65 3.28 13.35
N ALA A 20 0.43 2.59 12.98
CA ALA A 20 1.54 2.31 13.89
C ALA A 20 2.22 3.59 14.42
N LYS A 21 2.24 4.66 13.61
CA LYS A 21 2.77 5.97 14.01
C LYS A 21 1.73 6.88 14.67
N ASN A 22 0.44 6.56 14.55
CA ASN A 22 -0.68 7.33 15.07
C ASN A 22 -1.62 6.43 15.91
N PRO A 23 -1.15 5.88 17.04
CA PRO A 23 -1.95 4.99 17.88
C PRO A 23 -3.21 5.71 18.40
N GLY A 24 -4.34 5.00 18.44
CA GLY A 24 -5.61 5.53 18.94
C GLY A 24 -6.38 6.42 17.94
N LYS A 25 -5.86 6.63 16.72
CA LYS A 25 -6.54 7.35 15.65
C LYS A 25 -7.05 6.39 14.58
N GLU A 26 -8.18 6.74 13.98
CA GLU A 26 -8.75 6.03 12.84
C GLU A 26 -8.02 6.47 11.57
N VAL A 27 -7.49 5.51 10.81
CA VAL A 27 -6.78 5.77 9.55
C VAL A 27 -7.55 5.12 8.42
N THR A 28 -7.81 5.85 7.36
CA THR A 28 -8.35 5.34 6.10
C THR A 28 -7.45 5.75 4.95
N VAL A 29 -7.29 4.90 3.94
CA VAL A 29 -6.47 5.18 2.75
C VAL A 29 -7.35 5.15 1.50
N GLY A 30 -7.33 6.25 0.75
CA GLY A 30 -8.05 6.43 -0.50
C GLY A 30 -7.49 5.58 -1.64
N GLU A 31 -8.19 5.60 -2.77
CA GLU A 31 -7.71 4.95 -4.01
C GLU A 31 -6.43 5.55 -4.57
N ASP A 32 -6.29 6.87 -4.42
CA ASP A 32 -5.13 7.68 -4.77
C ASP A 32 -3.97 7.56 -3.77
N GLY A 33 -4.16 6.81 -2.68
CA GLY A 33 -3.21 6.71 -1.58
C GLY A 33 -3.25 7.84 -0.58
N THR A 34 -4.19 8.79 -0.71
CA THR A 34 -4.42 9.81 0.31
C THR A 34 -4.84 9.15 1.61
N ALA A 35 -4.10 9.37 2.68
CA ALA A 35 -4.48 8.89 4.01
C ALA A 35 -5.27 9.96 4.75
N THR A 36 -6.38 9.56 5.35
CA THR A 36 -7.17 10.39 6.25
C THR A 36 -7.03 9.86 7.66
N LEU A 37 -6.64 10.73 8.58
CA LEU A 37 -6.46 10.44 9.98
C LEU A 37 -7.56 11.15 10.77
N LYS A 38 -8.45 10.38 11.38
CA LYS A 38 -9.54 10.88 12.20
C LYS A 38 -9.29 10.56 13.66
N ASP A 39 -9.38 11.57 14.50
CA ASP A 39 -9.32 11.41 15.94
C ASP A 39 -10.72 11.05 16.47
N PRO A 40 -10.93 9.84 17.03
CA PRO A 40 -12.26 9.41 17.47
C PRO A 40 -12.74 10.14 18.73
N THR A 41 -11.84 10.79 19.48
CA THR A 41 -12.17 11.49 20.73
C THR A 41 -12.58 12.93 20.48
N THR A 42 -11.87 13.61 19.59
CA THR A 42 -12.09 15.04 19.28
C THR A 42 -12.88 15.26 17.98
N GLY A 43 -12.98 14.24 17.12
CA GLY A 43 -13.60 14.33 15.80
C GLY A 43 -12.76 15.09 14.76
N ILE A 44 -11.53 15.48 15.10
CA ILE A 44 -10.64 16.22 14.20
C ILE A 44 -10.11 15.28 13.12
N THR A 45 -10.16 15.74 11.88
CA THR A 45 -9.66 15.01 10.71
C THR A 45 -8.43 15.72 10.14
N HIS A 46 -7.45 14.94 9.71
CA HIS A 46 -6.26 15.39 9.00
C HIS A 46 -6.08 14.58 7.73
N THR A 47 -5.64 15.22 6.66
CA THR A 47 -5.45 14.58 5.35
C THR A 47 -3.98 14.64 4.98
N ILE A 48 -3.42 13.49 4.60
CA ILE A 48 -2.02 13.34 4.19
C ILE A 48 -2.02 12.90 2.73
N PRO A 49 -1.42 13.69 1.81
CA PRO A 49 -1.37 13.34 0.40
C PRO A 49 -0.68 12.00 0.17
N GLY A 50 -1.21 11.19 -0.75
CA GLY A 50 -0.59 9.91 -1.10
C GLY A 50 0.84 10.06 -1.62
N THR A 51 1.15 11.15 -2.32
CA THR A 51 2.50 11.48 -2.81
C THR A 51 3.55 11.59 -1.71
N ASP A 52 3.13 11.93 -0.48
CA ASP A 52 4.04 12.04 0.67
C ASP A 52 4.24 10.68 1.36
N LEU A 53 3.35 9.72 1.09
CA LEU A 53 3.32 8.40 1.73
C LEU A 53 3.88 7.29 0.84
N VAL A 54 3.71 7.42 -0.48
CA VAL A 54 4.14 6.43 -1.46
C VAL A 54 5.07 7.05 -2.48
N ASN A 55 6.18 6.37 -2.73
CA ASN A 55 7.04 6.70 -3.85
C ASN A 55 6.57 5.93 -5.09
N GLN A 56 6.14 6.65 -6.12
CA GLN A 56 5.62 6.06 -7.36
C GLN A 56 6.68 5.87 -8.45
N ASP A 57 7.95 6.19 -8.18
CA ASP A 57 9.06 6.05 -9.12
C ASP A 57 9.59 4.61 -9.16
N PHE A 58 8.68 3.64 -9.27
CA PHE A 58 9.01 2.25 -9.47
C PHE A 58 8.34 1.72 -10.72
N THR A 59 9.14 1.16 -11.63
CA THR A 59 8.66 0.33 -12.72
C THR A 59 8.49 -1.09 -12.20
N PRO A 60 7.27 -1.62 -12.08
CA PRO A 60 7.07 -3.00 -11.68
C PRO A 60 7.81 -3.92 -12.64
N VAL A 61 8.84 -4.61 -12.14
CA VAL A 61 9.47 -5.69 -12.90
C VAL A 61 8.49 -6.85 -12.91
N LYS A 62 7.79 -7.03 -14.04
CA LYS A 62 7.07 -8.27 -14.27
C LYS A 62 8.13 -9.33 -14.58
N PRO A 63 8.16 -10.47 -13.90
CA PRO A 63 9.05 -11.56 -14.30
C PRO A 63 8.65 -12.00 -15.71
N ASP A 64 9.49 -11.70 -16.69
CA ASP A 64 9.25 -12.06 -18.10
C ASP A 64 9.55 -13.55 -18.33
N GLU A 65 10.52 -14.09 -17.59
CA GLU A 65 10.90 -15.49 -17.63
C GLU A 65 10.26 -16.29 -16.51
N LYS A 66 9.39 -17.24 -16.89
CA LYS A 66 9.14 -18.40 -16.06
C LYS A 66 10.41 -19.24 -16.06
N VAL A 67 11.06 -19.39 -14.91
CA VAL A 67 12.14 -20.40 -14.77
C VAL A 67 11.49 -21.77 -14.96
N PRO A 68 11.80 -22.51 -16.04
CA PRO A 68 11.28 -23.86 -16.19
C PRO A 68 11.88 -24.71 -15.08
N VAL A 69 11.03 -25.53 -14.46
CA VAL A 69 11.50 -26.53 -13.50
C VAL A 69 12.49 -27.45 -14.23
N LYS A 70 13.76 -27.37 -13.83
CA LYS A 70 14.86 -28.13 -14.45
C LYS A 70 14.71 -29.64 -14.23
N ASP A 71 13.98 -30.03 -13.18
CA ASP A 71 13.76 -31.43 -12.86
C ASP A 71 12.33 -31.69 -12.41
N LYS A 72 11.50 -32.14 -13.36
CA LYS A 72 10.10 -32.52 -13.11
C LYS A 72 9.97 -33.86 -12.38
N ALA A 73 11.02 -34.67 -12.34
CA ALA A 73 10.98 -36.03 -11.80
C ALA A 73 11.16 -36.06 -10.27
N HIS A 74 11.60 -34.96 -9.65
CA HIS A 74 11.83 -34.83 -8.21
C HIS A 74 10.90 -33.83 -7.51
N LEU A 75 9.79 -33.41 -8.15
CA LEU A 75 8.71 -32.75 -7.43
C LEU A 75 7.93 -33.82 -6.65
N THR A 76 8.19 -33.93 -5.35
CA THR A 76 7.41 -34.75 -4.40
C THR A 76 6.20 -33.99 -3.86
#